data_AF-A0AB37QZX8-F1
#
_entry.id   AF-A0AB37QZX8-F1
#
_cell.length_a   1.000
_cell.length_b   1.000
_cell.length_c   1.000
_cell.angle_alpha   90.00
_cell.angle_beta   90.00
_cell.angle_gamma   90.00
#
_symmetry.space_group_name_H-M   'P 1'
#
loop_
_entity.id
_entity.type
_entity.pdbx_description
1 polymer ?
#
loop_
_entity_poly.entity_id
_entity_poly.type
_entity_poly.pdbx_seq_one_letter_code
_entity_poly.pdbx_strand_id
1 'polypeptide(L)'
;MSSFYWRWAFSTFCGLTYLKKYSPEWDAALNRLIDNHWESIEVGEHTAKLGSAEVWISNAFYAYGTQFGGVYEFRPSVKTMRRLDSLIRHMQDKIEQKKRQEHAKQMEGF
;
A
#
# COMPACT_ATOMS: atom_id res chain seq x y z
N MET A 1 13.31 10.94 3.61
CA MET A 1 12.55 9.78 3.07
C MET A 1 13.52 8.91 2.29
N SER A 2 13.78 7.67 2.72
CA SER A 2 14.54 6.74 1.88
C SER A 2 13.73 6.42 0.63
N SER A 3 14.39 6.40 -0.54
CA SER A 3 13.75 6.03 -1.80
C SER A 3 13.11 4.65 -1.68
N PHE A 4 11.92 4.47 -2.28
CA PHE A 4 11.22 3.18 -2.32
C PHE A 4 12.17 2.03 -2.72
N TYR A 5 13.03 2.24 -3.70
CA TYR A 5 13.98 1.25 -4.20
C TYR A 5 15.08 0.91 -3.19
N TRP A 6 15.50 1.85 -2.35
CA TRP A 6 16.46 1.60 -1.29
C TRP A 6 15.87 0.72 -0.19
N ARG A 7 14.62 0.99 0.22
CA ARG A 7 13.89 0.09 1.14
C ARG A 7 13.72 -1.30 0.53
N TRP A 8 13.35 -1.35 -0.76
CA TRP A 8 13.18 -2.61 -1.47
C TRP A 8 14.47 -3.42 -1.57
N ALA A 9 15.60 -2.79 -1.95
CA ALA A 9 16.89 -3.46 -2.09
C ALA A 9 17.41 -4.01 -0.76
N PHE A 10 17.32 -3.23 0.32
CA PHE A 10 17.73 -3.67 1.65
C PHE A 10 16.86 -4.81 2.19
N SER A 11 15.54 -4.74 2.02
CA SER A 11 14.63 -5.82 2.43
C SER A 11 14.74 -7.07 1.56
N THR A 12 15.00 -6.93 0.25
CA THR A 12 15.20 -8.08 -0.66
C THR A 12 16.47 -8.85 -0.32
N PHE A 13 17.55 -8.15 0.05
CA PHE A 13 18.79 -8.77 0.53
C PHE A 13 18.56 -9.63 1.77
N CYS A 14 17.70 -9.18 2.70
CA CYS A 14 17.33 -9.93 3.91
C CYS A 14 16.20 -10.95 3.72
N GLY A 15 15.47 -10.92 2.59
CA GLY A 15 14.22 -11.66 2.36
C GLY A 15 14.21 -12.55 1.12
N LEU A 16 15.39 -12.78 0.52
CA LEU A 16 15.56 -13.40 -0.80
C LEU A 16 14.92 -14.79 -0.93
N THR A 17 14.76 -15.52 0.17
CA THR A 17 14.16 -16.86 0.24
C THR A 17 12.64 -16.87 0.51
N TYR A 18 12.04 -15.74 0.90
CA TYR A 18 10.64 -15.65 1.32
C TYR A 18 9.77 -14.84 0.33
N LEU A 19 10.32 -14.45 -0.82
CA LEU A 19 9.58 -13.74 -1.86
C LEU A 19 8.50 -14.64 -2.48
N LYS A 20 7.24 -14.21 -2.37
CA LYS A 20 6.10 -14.86 -3.01
C LYS A 20 6.23 -14.83 -4.54
N LYS A 21 5.65 -15.83 -5.21
CA LYS A 21 5.70 -15.98 -6.67
C LYS A 21 5.02 -14.78 -7.33
N TYR A 22 5.69 -14.22 -8.34
CA TYR A 22 5.10 -13.18 -9.19
C TYR A 22 3.93 -13.75 -10.00
N SER A 23 2.82 -13.00 -10.05
CA SER A 23 1.69 -13.30 -10.94
C SER A 23 1.38 -12.11 -11.84
N PRO A 24 1.44 -12.26 -13.17
CA PRO A 24 1.08 -11.20 -14.11
C PRO A 24 -0.43 -10.89 -14.07
N GLU A 25 -1.27 -11.88 -13.80
CA GLU A 25 -2.73 -11.70 -13.69
C GLU A 25 -3.07 -10.82 -12.49
N TRP A 26 -2.46 -11.12 -11.34
CA TRP A 26 -2.64 -10.30 -10.13
C TRP A 26 -2.05 -8.91 -10.30
N ASP A 27 -0.88 -8.78 -10.94
CA ASP A 27 -0.28 -7.48 -11.24
C ASP A 27 -1.22 -6.60 -12.07
N ALA A 28 -1.80 -7.15 -13.15
CA ALA A 28 -2.75 -6.44 -13.98
C ALA A 28 -4.04 -6.08 -13.21
N ALA A 29 -4.57 -7.01 -12.42
CA ALA A 29 -5.76 -6.78 -11.59
C ALA A 29 -5.54 -5.65 -10.57
N LEU A 30 -4.41 -5.68 -9.86
CA LEU A 30 -4.08 -4.66 -8.87
C LEU A 30 -3.87 -3.29 -9.51
N ASN A 31 -3.24 -3.20 -10.69
CA ASN A 31 -3.15 -1.94 -11.41
C ASN A 31 -4.53 -1.38 -11.76
N ARG A 32 -5.45 -2.20 -12.25
CA ARG A 32 -6.83 -1.77 -12.54
C ARG A 32 -7.56 -1.29 -11.28
N LEU A 33 -7.36 -1.98 -10.15
CA LEU A 33 -7.93 -1.57 -8.86
C LEU A 33 -7.40 -0.21 -8.41
N ILE A 34 -6.09 0.02 -8.55
CA ILE A 34 -5.48 1.33 -8.28
C ILE A 34 -6.09 2.38 -9.21
N ASP A 35 -6.14 2.13 -10.52
CA ASP A 35 -6.64 3.10 -11.50
C ASP A 35 -8.12 3.46 -11.27
N ASN A 36 -8.94 2.51 -10.84
CA ASN A 36 -10.38 2.71 -10.65
C ASN A 36 -10.77 3.22 -9.26
N HIS A 37 -9.97 2.97 -8.23
CA HIS A 37 -10.34 3.22 -6.83
C HIS A 37 -9.33 4.06 -6.04
N TRP A 38 -8.38 4.72 -6.71
CA TRP A 38 -7.36 5.52 -6.02
C TRP A 38 -7.95 6.62 -5.11
N GLU A 39 -9.09 7.22 -5.48
CA GLU A 39 -9.73 8.29 -4.68
C GLU A 39 -10.45 7.77 -3.44
N SER A 40 -10.91 6.52 -3.49
CA SER A 40 -11.78 5.91 -2.47
C SER A 40 -11.07 4.80 -1.68
N ILE A 41 -9.73 4.77 -1.71
CA ILE A 41 -8.97 3.77 -0.97
C ILE A 41 -9.09 4.00 0.54
N GLU A 42 -9.36 2.93 1.28
CA GLU A 42 -9.35 2.94 2.74
C GLU A 42 -8.02 2.36 3.21
N VAL A 43 -7.23 3.15 3.94
CA VAL A 43 -5.92 2.75 4.44
C VAL A 43 -6.02 2.40 5.93
N GLY A 44 -5.86 1.12 6.25
CA GLY A 44 -5.77 0.62 7.62
C GLY A 44 -4.32 0.60 8.14
N GLU A 45 -4.13 -0.04 9.29
CA GLU A 45 -2.79 -0.23 9.87
C GLU A 45 -1.95 -1.21 9.06
N HIS A 46 -2.56 -2.33 8.65
CA HIS A 46 -1.85 -3.42 7.98
C HIS A 46 -2.27 -3.68 6.54
N THR A 47 -3.46 -3.24 6.17
CA THR A 47 -4.08 -3.49 4.88
C THR A 47 -4.62 -2.19 4.27
N ALA A 48 -4.84 -2.21 2.96
CA ALA A 48 -5.60 -1.19 2.26
C ALA A 48 -6.71 -1.84 1.43
N LYS A 49 -7.88 -1.20 1.42
CA LYS A 49 -9.04 -1.65 0.67
C LYS A 49 -9.21 -0.82 -0.60
N LEU A 50 -9.16 -1.49 -1.75
CA LEU A 50 -9.37 -0.93 -3.08
C LEU A 50 -10.63 -1.56 -3.67
N GLY A 51 -11.76 -0.86 -3.55
CA GLY A 51 -13.06 -1.39 -3.97
C GLY A 51 -13.45 -2.64 -3.17
N SER A 52 -13.58 -3.78 -3.85
CA SER A 52 -13.89 -5.07 -3.24
C SER A 52 -12.67 -5.89 -2.79
N ALA A 53 -11.45 -5.43 -3.10
CA ALA A 53 -10.23 -6.13 -2.76
C ALA A 53 -9.53 -5.47 -1.57
N GLU A 54 -8.98 -6.31 -0.70
CA GLU A 54 -8.10 -5.88 0.39
C GLU A 54 -6.69 -6.38 0.13
N VAL A 55 -5.68 -5.53 0.35
CA VAL A 55 -4.28 -5.82 0.05
C VAL A 55 -3.39 -5.50 1.24
N TRP A 56 -2.33 -6.27 1.43
CA TRP A 56 -1.34 -6.03 2.49
C TRP A 56 -0.45 -4.81 2.21
N ILE A 57 -0.25 -3.97 3.23
CA ILE A 57 0.56 -2.74 3.13
C ILE A 57 1.60 -2.57 4.26
N SER A 58 1.48 -3.30 5.38
CA SER A 58 2.43 -3.15 6.49
C SER A 58 3.67 -4.04 6.37
N ASN A 59 3.53 -5.22 5.76
CA ASN A 59 4.64 -6.14 5.59
C ASN A 59 5.38 -5.83 4.28
N ALA A 60 6.15 -4.74 4.32
CA ALA A 60 6.90 -4.23 3.19
C ALA A 60 7.75 -5.35 2.55
N PHE A 61 7.37 -5.68 1.31
CA PHE A 61 8.07 -6.51 0.33
C PHE A 61 8.09 -8.04 0.53
N TYR A 62 7.52 -8.58 1.61
CA TYR A 62 7.17 -10.01 1.72
C TYR A 62 5.75 -10.31 1.24
N ALA A 63 4.79 -9.51 1.71
CA ALA A 63 3.37 -9.61 1.34
C ALA A 63 2.84 -8.31 0.73
N TYR A 64 3.68 -7.29 0.56
CA TYR A 64 3.21 -5.99 0.11
C TYR A 64 2.52 -6.05 -1.26
N GLY A 65 1.27 -5.60 -1.32
CA GLY A 65 0.43 -5.67 -2.51
C GLY A 65 -0.09 -7.08 -2.84
N THR A 66 0.09 -8.08 -1.97
CA THR A 66 -0.64 -9.36 -2.09
C THR A 66 -2.07 -9.18 -1.59
N GLN A 67 -3.00 -9.99 -2.11
CA GLN A 67 -4.38 -10.01 -1.64
C GLN A 67 -4.45 -10.52 -0.20
N PHE A 68 -5.18 -9.81 0.67
CA PHE A 68 -5.49 -10.24 2.02
C PHE A 68 -6.57 -11.34 1.98
N GLY A 69 -6.37 -12.44 2.71
CA GLY A 69 -7.33 -13.55 2.79
C GLY A 69 -7.50 -14.38 1.50
N GLY A 70 -6.65 -14.17 0.49
CA GLY A 70 -6.67 -14.97 -0.74
C GLY A 70 -6.15 -16.39 -0.53
N VAL A 71 -6.72 -17.36 -1.25
CA VAL A 71 -6.25 -18.77 -1.25
C VAL A 71 -4.83 -18.90 -1.80
N TYR A 72 -4.45 -17.99 -2.70
CA TYR A 72 -3.12 -17.93 -3.28
C TYR A 72 -2.46 -16.58 -3.02
N GLU A 73 -1.27 -16.61 -2.43
CA GLU A 73 -0.49 -15.41 -2.14
C GLU A 73 0.46 -15.10 -3.31
N PHE A 74 -0.01 -14.29 -4.26
CA PHE A 74 0.79 -13.84 -5.39
C PHE A 74 1.29 -12.42 -5.22
N ARG A 75 2.53 -12.21 -5.64
CA ARG A 75 3.21 -10.91 -5.60
C ARG A 75 2.98 -10.14 -6.91
N PRO A 76 2.63 -8.84 -6.88
CA PRO A 76 2.65 -7.99 -8.07
C PRO A 76 4.10 -7.58 -8.44
N SER A 77 4.26 -6.88 -9.55
CA SER A 77 5.56 -6.34 -9.95
C SER A 77 6.03 -5.24 -8.98
N VAL A 78 7.35 -5.02 -8.93
CA VAL A 78 7.95 -3.91 -8.15
C VAL A 78 7.37 -2.56 -8.57
N LYS A 79 7.06 -2.40 -9.87
CA LYS A 79 6.46 -1.18 -10.40
C LYS A 79 5.09 -0.92 -9.78
N THR A 80 4.23 -1.94 -9.74
CA THR A 80 2.89 -1.86 -9.14
C THR A 80 2.96 -1.63 -7.64
N MET A 81 3.90 -2.27 -6.93
CA MET A 81 4.15 -1.99 -5.52
C MET A 81 4.52 -0.52 -5.28
N ARG A 82 5.35 0.07 -6.14
CA ARG A 82 5.72 1.48 -6.04
C ARG A 82 4.50 2.39 -6.25
N ARG A 83 3.63 2.06 -7.21
CA ARG A 83 2.38 2.80 -7.44
C ARG A 83 1.50 2.75 -6.19
N LEU A 84 1.33 1.55 -5.62
CA LEU A 84 0.57 1.34 -4.39
C LEU A 84 1.18 2.13 -3.20
N ASP A 85 2.50 2.10 -3.01
CA ASP A 85 3.19 2.86 -1.95
C ASP A 85 3.00 4.36 -2.09
N SER A 86 3.04 4.87 -3.32
CA SER A 86 2.81 6.30 -3.58
C SER A 86 1.38 6.70 -3.23
N LEU A 87 0.41 5.86 -3.59
CA LEU A 87 -1.00 6.08 -3.28
C LEU A 87 -1.26 6.06 -1.76
N ILE A 88 -0.75 5.05 -1.06
CA ILE A 88 -0.92 4.92 0.39
C ILE A 88 -0.34 6.12 1.13
N ARG A 89 0.88 6.54 0.76
CA ARG A 89 1.51 7.73 1.35
C ARG A 89 0.67 8.99 1.13
N HIS A 90 0.21 9.20 -0.10
CA HIS A 90 -0.65 10.34 -0.42
C HIS A 90 -1.91 10.38 0.47
N MET A 91 -2.53 9.23 0.70
CA MET A 91 -3.73 9.13 1.52
C MET A 91 -3.44 9.29 3.01
N GLN A 92 -2.33 8.73 3.50
CA GLN A 92 -1.87 8.93 4.88
C GLN A 92 -1.58 10.41 5.17
N ASP A 93 -0.88 11.10 4.26
CA ASP A 93 -0.59 12.52 4.38
C ASP A 93 -1.89 13.35 4.41
N LYS A 94 -2.86 13.00 3.56
CA LYS A 94 -4.19 13.65 3.54
C LYS A 94 -4.96 13.44 4.84
N ILE A 95 -4.94 12.23 5.39
CA ILE A 95 -5.56 11.89 6.69
C ILE A 95 -4.89 12.68 7.81
N GLU A 96 -3.56 12.75 7.83
CA GLU A 96 -2.82 13.49 8.85
C GLU A 96 -3.09 15.00 8.78
N GLN A 97 -3.11 15.59 7.58
CA GLN A 97 -3.47 16.99 7.38
C GLN A 97 -4.88 17.30 7.90
N LYS A 98 -5.86 16.43 7.61
CA LYS A 98 -7.23 16.60 8.11
C LYS A 98 -7.28 16.55 9.64
N LYS A 99 -6.59 15.60 10.27
CA LYS A 99 -6.48 15.52 11.74
C LYS A 99 -5.85 16.78 12.34
N ARG A 100 -4.79 17.31 11.72
CA ARG A 100 -4.14 18.56 12.17
C ARG A 100 -5.08 19.76 12.07
N GLN A 101 -5.87 19.85 10.99
CA GLN A 101 -6.86 20.93 10.83
C GLN A 101 -8.00 20.82 11.85
N GLU A 102 -8.50 19.62 12.13
CA GLU A 102 -9.51 19.39 13.16
C GLU A 102 -9.01 19.78 14.56
N HIS A 103 -7.77 19.39 14.90
CA HIS A 103 -7.14 19.78 16.15
C HIS A 103 -6.93 21.30 16.26
N ALA A 104 -6.52 21.98 15.17
CA ALA A 104 -6.38 23.43 15.16
C ALA A 104 -7.73 24.14 15.41
N LYS A 105 -8.81 23.69 14.77
CA LYS A 105 -10.16 24.23 14.99
C LYS A 105 -10.66 24.03 16.42
N GLN A 106 -10.33 22.88 17.04
CA GLN A 106 -10.67 22.63 18.43
C GLN A 106 -9.94 23.60 19.37
N MET A 107 -8.68 23.93 19.09
CA MET A 107 -7.89 24.87 19.89
C MET A 107 -8.32 26.35 19.71
N GLU A 108 -8.87 26.72 18.54
CA GLU A 108 -9.42 28.08 18.30
C GLU A 108 -10.79 28.32 18.95
N GLY A 109 -11.48 27.25 19.36
CA GLY A 109 -12.79 27.30 20.03
C GLY A 109 -12.73 27.43 21.56
N PHE A 110 -11.53 27.49 22.14
CA PHE A 110 -11.27 27.75 23.58
C PHE A 110 -10.68 29.14 23.77
#